data_AF-A0A170X445-F1
#
_entry.id   AF-A0A170X445-F1
#
_cell.length_a   1.000
_cell.length_b   1.000
_cell.length_c   1.000
_cell.angle_alpha   90.00
_cell.angle_beta   90.00
_cell.angle_gamma   90.00
#
_symmetry.space_group_name_H-M   'P 1'
#
loop_
_entity.id
_entity.type
_entity.pdbx_description
1 polymer ?
#
loop_
_entity_poly.entity_id
_entity_poly.type
_entity_poly.pdbx_seq_one_letter_code
_entity_poly.pdbx_strand_id
1 'polypeptide(L)'
;LNESGGTLSKQNLVERLPTDWVMFEELTRVGRLCHIRTATIVSPITVAVFAGPSKIPFDALSDSHLEGSAGSDSEEEDVGPDQTATLKVDDWATFRTDSEAAQLALQLRVKWHSLLSKKLRSNKILTYTEETIITAIVRVLSAEEQFLGLTQPPGVGKRPYLMVPDLMSGRTDSS
;
A
#
# COMPACT_ATOMS: atom_id res chain seq x y z
N LEU A 1 -8.97 31.04 -26.68
CA LEU A 1 -10.34 30.53 -26.50
C LEU A 1 -10.45 29.20 -27.22
N ASN A 2 -10.16 28.10 -26.54
CA ASN A 2 -10.72 26.79 -26.90
C ASN A 2 -10.76 25.94 -25.64
N GLU A 3 -11.82 26.16 -24.86
CA GLU A 3 -12.20 25.31 -23.75
C GLU A 3 -12.85 24.04 -24.32
N SER A 4 -12.04 23.01 -24.53
CA SER A 4 -12.55 21.65 -24.69
C SER A 4 -12.38 20.92 -23.37
N GLY A 5 -13.08 21.40 -22.34
CA GLY A 5 -13.23 20.72 -21.05
C GLY A 5 -14.13 19.50 -21.22
N GLY A 6 -13.59 18.44 -21.80
CA GLY A 6 -14.27 17.16 -21.88
C GLY A 6 -14.48 16.62 -20.47
N THR A 7 -15.72 16.62 -20.00
CA THR A 7 -16.11 15.94 -18.77
C THR A 7 -15.92 14.43 -18.98
N LEU A 8 -14.74 13.93 -18.64
CA LEU A 8 -14.49 12.50 -18.54
C LEU A 8 -15.52 11.90 -17.57
N SER A 9 -16.20 10.83 -17.99
CA SER A 9 -17.08 10.09 -17.10
C SER A 9 -16.25 9.59 -15.91
N LYS A 10 -16.83 9.58 -14.70
CA LYS A 10 -16.13 9.13 -13.49
C LYS A 10 -15.55 7.73 -13.64
N GLN A 11 -16.23 6.87 -14.41
CA GLN A 11 -15.79 5.51 -14.75
C GLN A 11 -14.48 5.51 -15.55
N ASN A 12 -14.41 6.32 -16.61
CA ASN A 12 -13.21 6.45 -17.43
C ASN A 12 -12.02 7.03 -16.66
N LEU A 13 -12.27 7.78 -15.57
CA LEU A 13 -11.18 8.27 -14.72
C LEU A 13 -10.64 7.16 -13.80
N VAL A 14 -11.52 6.32 -13.25
CA VAL A 14 -11.13 5.20 -12.39
C VAL A 14 -10.33 4.16 -13.17
N GLU A 15 -10.73 3.84 -14.40
CA GLU A 15 -10.02 2.90 -15.28
C GLU A 15 -8.62 3.40 -15.70
N ARG A 16 -8.35 4.69 -15.55
CA ARG A 16 -7.06 5.31 -15.91
C ARG A 16 -6.11 5.44 -14.72
N LEU A 17 -6.51 5.00 -13.53
CA LEU A 17 -5.62 5.01 -12.38
C LEU A 17 -4.50 3.97 -12.61
N PRO A 18 -3.26 4.27 -12.21
CA PRO A 18 -2.14 3.36 -12.39
C PRO A 18 -2.25 2.12 -11.49
N THR A 19 -3.07 2.18 -10.43
CA THR A 19 -3.34 1.07 -9.52
C THR A 19 -4.78 1.12 -9.00
N ASP A 20 -5.26 -0.02 -8.53
CA ASP A 20 -6.57 -0.15 -7.89
C ASP A 20 -6.58 0.30 -6.41
N TRP A 21 -5.43 0.74 -5.89
CA TRP A 21 -5.27 1.02 -4.46
C TRP A 21 -5.20 2.52 -4.17
N VAL A 22 -6.12 2.97 -3.32
CA VAL A 22 -6.22 4.37 -2.89
C VAL A 22 -6.28 4.44 -1.37
N MET A 23 -5.38 5.22 -0.77
CA MET A 23 -5.48 5.65 0.62
C MET A 23 -6.21 6.99 0.69
N PHE A 24 -7.01 7.20 1.74
CA PHE A 24 -7.73 8.45 1.95
C PHE A 24 -7.75 8.80 3.44
N GLU A 25 -7.89 10.07 3.75
CA GLU A 25 -7.94 10.57 5.12
C GLU A 25 -9.38 10.58 5.66
N GLU A 26 -10.31 11.10 4.87
CA GLU A 26 -11.71 11.28 5.28
C GLU A 26 -12.65 10.64 4.24
N LEU A 27 -13.67 9.93 4.72
CA LEU A 27 -14.77 9.41 3.93
C LEU A 27 -16.09 10.01 4.44
N THR A 28 -16.79 10.71 3.55
CA THR A 28 -18.04 11.41 3.87
C THR A 28 -19.16 10.91 2.97
N ARG A 29 -20.22 10.39 3.60
CA ARG A 29 -21.39 9.85 2.91
C ARG A 29 -22.57 10.81 3.03
N VAL A 30 -23.12 11.25 1.89
CA VAL A 30 -24.32 12.09 1.82
C VAL A 30 -25.35 11.38 0.94
N GLY A 31 -26.39 10.85 1.58
CA GLY A 31 -27.40 10.01 0.91
C GLY A 31 -26.77 8.78 0.26
N ARG A 32 -26.87 8.67 -1.07
CA ARG A 32 -26.29 7.58 -1.87
C ARG A 32 -24.86 7.84 -2.35
N LEU A 33 -24.35 9.06 -2.15
CA LEU A 33 -23.03 9.45 -2.63
C LEU A 33 -21.99 9.30 -1.51
N CYS A 34 -20.82 8.80 -1.88
CA CYS A 34 -19.65 8.71 -1.02
C CYS A 34 -18.55 9.59 -1.62
N HIS A 35 -17.92 10.40 -0.77
CA HIS A 35 -16.82 11.27 -1.15
C HIS A 35 -15.63 10.95 -0.26
N ILE A 36 -14.45 10.83 -0.87
CA ILE A 36 -13.19 10.70 -0.15
C ILE A 36 -12.40 12.00 -0.30
N ARG A 37 -11.71 12.42 0.76
CA ARG A 37 -10.82 13.59 0.76
C ARG A 37 -9.39 13.18 1.09
N THR A 38 -8.44 13.95 0.58
CA THR A 38 -7.00 13.70 0.70
C THR A 38 -6.64 12.28 0.21
N ALA A 39 -7.04 11.97 -1.03
CA ALA A 39 -6.81 10.66 -1.63
C ALA A 39 -5.41 10.58 -2.27
N THR A 40 -4.70 9.48 -2.00
CA THR A 40 -3.38 9.17 -2.54
C THR A 40 -3.41 7.79 -3.17
N ILE A 41 -3.01 7.70 -4.43
CA ILE A 41 -2.86 6.43 -5.14
C ILE A 41 -1.56 5.77 -4.65
N VAL A 42 -1.63 4.47 -4.32
CA VAL A 42 -0.50 3.72 -3.76
C VAL A 42 -0.25 2.45 -4.55
N SER A 43 0.97 1.92 -4.48
CA SER A 43 1.29 0.63 -5.12
C SER A 43 0.71 -0.56 -4.36
N PRO A 44 0.41 -1.69 -5.05
CA PRO A 44 -0.06 -2.91 -4.39
C PRO A 44 0.91 -3.41 -3.31
N ILE A 45 2.22 -3.35 -3.57
CA ILE A 45 3.25 -3.74 -2.60
C ILE A 45 3.25 -2.86 -1.35
N THR A 46 2.92 -1.57 -1.46
CA THR A 46 2.75 -0.69 -0.29
C THR A 46 1.63 -1.22 0.61
N VAL A 47 0.48 -1.58 0.02
CA VAL A 47 -0.63 -2.17 0.77
C VAL A 47 -0.23 -3.52 1.36
N ALA A 48 0.42 -4.38 0.58
CA ALA A 48 0.86 -5.71 1.03
C ALA A 48 1.86 -5.68 2.19
N VAL A 49 2.71 -4.66 2.28
CA VAL A 49 3.73 -4.53 3.34
C VAL A 49 3.18 -3.84 4.59
N PHE A 50 2.32 -2.82 4.45
CA PHE A 50 1.95 -1.96 5.59
C PHE A 50 0.52 -2.14 6.09
N ALA A 51 -0.42 -2.58 5.25
CA ALA A 51 -1.83 -2.68 5.63
C ALA A 51 -2.14 -3.98 6.37
N GLY A 52 -3.30 -4.03 7.05
CA GLY A 52 -3.78 -5.23 7.72
C GLY A 52 -3.03 -5.62 9.01
N PRO A 53 -3.40 -6.73 9.64
CA PRO A 53 -2.80 -7.19 10.89
C PRO A 53 -1.32 -7.57 10.75
N SER A 54 -0.52 -7.30 11.78
CA SER A 54 0.88 -7.77 11.85
C SER A 54 1.00 -9.30 11.92
N LYS A 55 -0.07 -10.01 12.29
CA LYS A 55 -0.12 -11.47 12.30
C LYS A 55 -0.32 -11.97 10.88
N ILE A 56 0.50 -12.91 10.47
CA ILE A 56 0.42 -13.53 9.15
C ILE A 56 -0.68 -14.59 9.20
N PRO A 57 -1.69 -14.52 8.31
CA PRO A 57 -2.68 -15.59 8.17
C PRO A 57 -2.02 -16.95 7.92
N PHE A 58 -2.66 -18.04 8.34
CA PHE A 58 -2.12 -19.39 8.08
C PHE A 58 -2.09 -19.70 6.57
N ASP A 59 -3.05 -19.15 5.83
CA ASP A 59 -3.23 -19.21 4.38
C ASP A 59 -2.58 -18.01 3.65
N ALA A 60 -1.55 -17.38 4.24
CA ALA A 60 -0.97 -16.16 3.69
C ALA A 60 -0.28 -16.36 2.33
N LEU A 61 0.21 -17.57 2.05
CA LEU A 61 0.75 -17.93 0.75
C LEU A 61 0.13 -19.24 0.31
N SER A 62 -0.57 -19.18 -0.82
CA SER A 62 -1.04 -20.36 -1.54
C SER A 62 -0.37 -20.38 -2.90
N ASP A 63 0.42 -21.43 -3.14
CA ASP A 63 0.97 -21.71 -4.45
C ASP A 63 -0.02 -22.58 -5.21
N SER A 64 -0.46 -22.15 -6.39
CA SER A 64 -1.45 -22.90 -7.19
C SER A 64 -0.96 -24.30 -7.57
N HIS A 65 0.35 -24.56 -7.47
CA HIS A 65 0.97 -25.85 -7.69
C HIS A 65 0.70 -26.89 -6.57
N LEU A 66 0.39 -26.48 -5.33
CA LEU A 66 0.28 -27.39 -4.19
C LEU A 66 -1.14 -27.90 -3.93
N GLU A 67 -2.18 -27.17 -4.35
CA GLU A 67 -3.57 -27.59 -4.14
C GLU A 67 -4.05 -28.67 -5.13
N GLY A 68 -3.29 -28.95 -6.18
CA GLY A 68 -3.56 -30.07 -7.10
C GLY A 68 -3.18 -31.46 -6.57
N SER A 69 -2.57 -31.59 -5.39
CA SER A 69 -2.05 -32.89 -4.90
C SER A 69 -2.94 -33.57 -3.85
N ALA A 70 -4.01 -32.92 -3.37
CA ALA A 70 -4.88 -33.47 -2.32
C ALA A 70 -6.34 -33.60 -2.77
N GLY A 71 -6.53 -34.25 -3.92
CA GLY A 71 -7.81 -34.85 -4.31
C GLY A 71 -8.59 -34.09 -5.37
N SER A 72 -8.52 -34.56 -6.61
CA SER A 72 -9.69 -34.91 -7.41
C SER A 72 -9.23 -35.41 -8.78
N ASP A 73 -9.75 -36.55 -9.20
CA ASP A 73 -9.64 -37.11 -10.54
C ASP A 73 -10.53 -36.25 -11.46
N SER A 74 -9.96 -35.27 -12.16
CA SER A 74 -10.67 -34.46 -13.15
C SER A 74 -9.75 -33.99 -14.26
N GLU A 75 -10.25 -34.17 -15.47
CA GLU A 75 -9.53 -34.17 -16.73
C GLU A 75 -8.91 -32.81 -17.04
N GLU A 76 -7.61 -32.85 -17.35
CA GLU A 76 -6.86 -31.93 -18.23
C GLU A 76 -7.43 -30.50 -18.38
N GLU A 77 -7.19 -29.63 -17.40
CA GLU A 77 -7.10 -28.20 -17.68
C GLU A 77 -5.64 -27.82 -17.94
N ASP A 78 -5.41 -27.38 -19.18
CA ASP A 78 -4.20 -26.78 -19.74
C ASP A 78 -3.54 -25.80 -18.75
N VAL A 79 -2.51 -26.28 -18.06
CA VAL A 79 -1.69 -25.48 -17.14
C VAL A 79 -0.83 -24.53 -17.98
N GLY A 80 -1.33 -23.32 -18.19
CA GLY A 80 -0.59 -22.24 -18.81
C GLY A 80 0.73 -21.95 -18.05
N PRO A 81 1.78 -21.45 -18.74
CA PRO A 81 3.16 -21.39 -18.26
C PRO A 81 3.44 -20.38 -17.12
N ASP A 82 2.43 -19.73 -16.55
CA ASP A 82 2.61 -18.67 -15.56
C ASP A 82 2.39 -19.21 -14.14
N GLN A 83 3.49 -19.55 -13.44
CA GLN A 83 3.49 -19.92 -12.02
C GLN A 83 3.04 -18.73 -11.16
N THR A 84 1.72 -18.59 -10.96
CA THR A 84 1.15 -17.53 -10.13
C THR A 84 0.86 -18.03 -8.71
N ALA A 85 1.41 -17.36 -7.70
CA ALA A 85 1.05 -17.54 -6.31
C ALA A 85 0.05 -16.47 -5.84
N THR A 86 -0.69 -16.80 -4.79
CA THR A 86 -1.62 -15.89 -4.12
C THR A 86 -1.06 -15.51 -2.76
N LEU A 87 -0.86 -14.22 -2.53
CA LEU A 87 -0.47 -13.64 -1.25
C LEU A 87 -1.71 -13.02 -0.59
N LYS A 88 -2.14 -13.61 0.53
CA LYS A 88 -3.26 -13.11 1.34
C LYS A 88 -2.73 -12.43 2.60
N VAL A 89 -2.93 -11.12 2.68
CA VAL A 89 -2.45 -10.30 3.79
C VAL A 89 -3.56 -10.07 4.83
N ASP A 90 -4.80 -9.97 4.37
CA ASP A 90 -6.01 -9.79 5.15
C ASP A 90 -7.21 -10.28 4.31
N ASP A 91 -8.40 -10.37 4.89
CA ASP A 91 -9.58 -10.85 4.16
C ASP A 91 -9.96 -9.97 2.96
N TRP A 92 -9.64 -8.67 3.01
CA TRP A 92 -9.88 -7.71 1.94
C TRP A 92 -8.67 -7.46 1.03
N ALA A 93 -7.49 -8.00 1.38
CA ALA A 93 -6.22 -7.69 0.74
C ALA A 93 -5.53 -8.97 0.25
N THR A 94 -5.90 -9.38 -0.98
CA THR A 94 -5.34 -10.54 -1.68
C THR A 94 -4.66 -10.10 -2.96
N PHE A 95 -3.45 -10.61 -3.19
CA PHE A 95 -2.60 -10.23 -4.32
C PHE A 95 -2.21 -11.48 -5.12
N ARG A 96 -2.30 -11.39 -6.45
CA ARG A 96 -1.84 -12.45 -7.36
C ARG A 96 -0.57 -11.98 -8.07
N THR A 97 0.49 -12.74 -7.96
CA THR A 97 1.81 -12.43 -8.54
C THR A 97 2.59 -13.73 -8.73
N ASP A 98 3.82 -13.68 -9.23
CA ASP A 98 4.66 -14.88 -9.31
C ASP A 98 5.06 -15.39 -7.92
N SER A 99 5.38 -16.67 -7.82
CA SER A 99 5.69 -17.31 -6.53
C SER A 99 6.89 -16.65 -5.82
N GLU A 100 7.92 -16.24 -6.56
CA GLU A 100 9.09 -15.59 -5.99
C GLU A 100 8.74 -14.21 -5.41
N ALA A 101 8.04 -13.36 -6.17
CA ALA A 101 7.61 -12.05 -5.73
C ALA A 101 6.66 -12.13 -4.52
N ALA A 102 5.74 -13.10 -4.50
CA ALA A 102 4.84 -13.31 -3.37
C ALA A 102 5.62 -13.65 -2.08
N GLN A 103 6.60 -14.55 -2.18
CA GLN A 103 7.48 -14.92 -1.06
C GLN A 103 8.33 -13.74 -0.59
N LEU A 104 8.93 -12.99 -1.50
CA LEU A 104 9.74 -11.81 -1.18
C LEU A 104 8.90 -10.71 -0.52
N ALA A 105 7.69 -10.46 -1.02
CA ALA A 105 6.75 -9.51 -0.43
C ALA A 105 6.36 -9.92 1.00
N LEU A 106 6.07 -11.21 1.23
CA LEU A 106 5.79 -11.73 2.57
C LEU A 106 6.99 -11.54 3.51
N GLN A 107 8.21 -11.87 3.06
CA GLN A 107 9.43 -11.67 3.86
C GLN A 107 9.64 -10.20 4.23
N LEU A 108 9.38 -9.29 3.29
CA LEU A 108 9.50 -7.85 3.50
C LEU A 108 8.51 -7.38 4.59
N ARG A 109 7.25 -7.84 4.50
CA ARG A 109 6.21 -7.61 5.51
C ARG A 109 6.65 -8.11 6.89
N VAL A 110 7.09 -9.37 7.01
CA VAL A 110 7.53 -9.95 8.30
C VAL A 110 8.64 -9.12 8.91
N LYS A 111 9.65 -8.76 8.11
CA LYS A 111 10.80 -7.95 8.55
C LYS A 111 10.36 -6.56 9.00
N TRP A 112 9.48 -5.90 8.25
CA TRP A 112 8.93 -4.59 8.60
C TRP A 112 8.18 -4.63 9.94
N HIS A 113 7.18 -5.51 10.08
CA HIS A 113 6.35 -5.57 11.30
C HIS A 113 7.17 -5.98 12.52
N SER A 114 8.16 -6.86 12.35
CA SER A 114 9.10 -7.23 13.42
C SER A 114 9.95 -6.05 13.87
N LEU A 115 10.50 -5.29 12.91
CA LEU A 115 11.31 -4.10 13.16
C LEU A 115 10.48 -3.00 13.85
N LEU A 116 9.31 -2.69 13.30
CA LEU A 116 8.39 -1.69 13.85
C LEU A 116 8.04 -2.04 15.30
N SER A 117 7.63 -3.28 15.56
CA SER A 117 7.30 -3.75 16.91
C SER A 117 8.48 -3.64 17.87
N LYS A 118 9.69 -3.93 17.41
CA LYS A 118 10.92 -3.79 18.21
C LYS A 118 11.23 -2.32 18.54
N LYS A 119 11.03 -1.40 17.60
CA LYS A 119 11.31 0.03 17.77
C LYS A 119 10.25 0.73 18.61
N LEU A 120 8.99 0.33 18.51
CA LEU A 120 7.94 0.81 19.41
C LEU A 120 8.22 0.44 20.88
N ARG A 121 8.87 -0.69 21.14
CA ARG A 121 9.27 -1.10 22.51
C ARG A 121 10.57 -0.47 23.00
N SER A 122 11.46 -0.04 22.10
CA SER A 122 12.75 0.53 22.49
C SER A 122 13.24 1.55 21.48
N ASN A 123 13.44 2.79 21.91
CA ASN A 123 13.90 3.88 21.05
C ASN A 123 15.44 3.88 20.86
N LYS A 124 16.04 2.68 20.81
CA LYS A 124 17.49 2.51 20.61
C LYS A 124 17.86 2.78 19.14
N ILE A 125 19.10 3.22 18.94
CA ILE A 125 19.71 3.43 17.61
C ILE A 125 19.52 2.18 16.73
N LEU A 126 19.34 2.39 15.42
CA LEU A 126 19.21 1.31 14.44
C LEU A 126 20.51 0.50 14.36
N THR A 127 20.39 -0.83 14.28
CA THR A 127 21.54 -1.67 13.94
C THR A 127 21.73 -1.70 12.43
N TYR A 128 22.94 -2.04 11.97
CA TYR A 128 23.26 -2.17 10.54
C TYR A 128 22.26 -3.06 9.77
N THR A 129 21.83 -4.16 10.39
CA THR A 129 20.81 -5.05 9.81
C THR A 129 19.46 -4.36 9.67
N GLU A 130 19.05 -3.57 10.67
CA GLU A 130 17.78 -2.83 10.64
C GLU A 130 17.80 -1.73 9.57
N GLU A 131 18.93 -1.02 9.43
CA GLU A 131 19.13 -0.03 8.37
C GLU A 131 19.08 -0.68 6.98
N THR A 132 19.66 -1.87 6.83
CA THR A 132 19.61 -2.63 5.58
C THR A 132 18.18 -3.05 5.23
N ILE A 133 17.38 -3.46 6.21
CA ILE A 133 15.95 -3.78 6.02
C ILE A 133 15.19 -2.54 5.54
N ILE A 134 15.36 -1.39 6.22
CA ILE A 134 14.71 -0.13 5.83
C ILE A 134 15.13 0.26 4.41
N THR A 135 16.42 0.17 4.10
CA THR A 135 16.95 0.50 2.77
C THR A 135 16.36 -0.41 1.69
N ALA A 136 16.24 -1.71 1.96
CA ALA A 136 15.59 -2.65 1.03
C ALA A 136 14.12 -2.30 0.79
N ILE A 137 13.36 -1.99 1.85
CA ILE A 137 11.97 -1.54 1.74
C ILE A 137 11.88 -0.29 0.86
N VAL A 138 12.67 0.74 1.16
CA VAL A 138 12.67 1.99 0.38
C VAL A 138 12.98 1.71 -1.09
N ARG A 139 13.98 0.88 -1.38
CA ARG A 139 14.35 0.56 -2.77
C ARG A 139 13.24 -0.16 -3.52
N VAL A 140 12.58 -1.14 -2.90
CA VAL A 140 11.47 -1.88 -3.52
C VAL A 140 10.30 -0.94 -3.79
N LEU A 141 9.90 -0.15 -2.79
CA LEU A 141 8.78 0.79 -2.93
C LEU A 141 9.07 1.85 -3.99
N SER A 142 10.27 2.45 -3.99
CA SER A 142 10.64 3.45 -4.98
C SER A 142 10.73 2.89 -6.39
N ALA A 143 11.21 1.65 -6.56
CA ALA A 143 11.24 1.00 -7.89
C ALA A 143 9.82 0.77 -8.43
N GLU A 144 8.91 0.30 -7.58
CA GLU A 144 7.51 0.08 -7.93
C GLU A 144 6.79 1.40 -8.26
N GLU A 145 6.98 2.43 -7.42
CA GLU A 145 6.40 3.76 -7.66
C GLU A 145 6.90 4.37 -8.98
N GLN A 146 8.19 4.22 -9.29
CA GLN A 146 8.76 4.66 -10.57
C GLN A 146 8.17 3.90 -11.75
N PHE A 147 8.00 2.58 -11.63
CA PHE A 147 7.38 1.75 -12.66
C PHE A 147 5.93 2.18 -12.95
N LEU A 148 5.17 2.50 -11.89
CA LEU A 148 3.78 2.97 -11.98
C LEU A 148 3.64 4.46 -12.32
N GLY A 149 4.75 5.20 -12.45
CA GLY A 149 4.75 6.64 -12.70
C GLY A 149 4.19 7.46 -11.53
N LEU A 150 4.18 6.92 -10.32
CA LEU A 150 3.75 7.63 -9.12
C LEU A 150 4.81 8.67 -8.75
N THR A 151 4.38 9.93 -8.61
CA THR A 151 5.28 11.03 -8.25
C THR A 151 5.15 11.34 -6.77
N GLN A 152 6.29 11.39 -6.09
CA GLN A 152 6.32 11.77 -4.68
C GLN A 152 6.12 13.30 -4.56
N PRO A 153 5.09 13.77 -3.83
CA PRO A 153 4.86 15.20 -3.69
C PRO A 153 6.00 15.88 -2.91
N PRO A 154 6.26 17.16 -3.17
CA PRO A 154 7.37 17.87 -2.52
C PRO A 154 7.14 17.98 -1.01
N GLY A 155 8.18 17.68 -0.23
CA GLY A 155 8.15 17.80 1.24
C GLY A 155 7.76 16.53 1.99
N VAL A 156 7.48 15.43 1.30
CA VAL A 156 7.33 14.09 1.93
C VAL A 156 8.62 13.73 2.68
N GLY A 157 8.48 13.18 3.89
CA GLY A 157 9.60 12.81 4.75
C GLY A 157 10.28 13.97 5.47
N LYS A 158 9.90 15.23 5.22
CA LYS A 158 10.33 16.34 6.07
C LYS A 158 9.73 16.18 7.46
N ARG A 159 10.53 16.44 8.49
CA ARG A 159 10.05 16.45 9.87
C ARG A 159 8.89 17.45 9.97
N PRO A 160 7.71 17.05 10.50
CA PRO A 160 6.61 17.98 10.69
C PRO A 160 7.08 19.19 11.50
N TYR A 161 6.78 20.39 11.00
CA TYR A 161 6.99 21.59 11.78
C TYR A 161 6.04 21.54 12.98
N LEU A 162 6.53 21.88 14.17
CA LEU A 162 5.67 22.11 15.32
C LEU A 162 4.70 23.22 14.95
N MET A 163 3.44 22.86 14.70
CA MET A 163 2.39 23.85 14.59
C MET A 163 2.18 24.42 15.98
N VAL A 164 2.70 25.61 16.22
CA VAL A 164 2.27 26.42 17.36
C VAL A 164 0.80 26.74 17.06
N PRO A 165 -0.16 26.31 17.90
CA PRO A 165 -1.55 26.69 17.69
C PRO A 165 -1.62 28.22 17.63
N ASP A 166 -2.34 28.76 16.66
CA ASP A 166 -2.69 30.19 16.61
C ASP A 166 -3.64 30.51 17.79
N LEU A 167 -3.11 30.49 19.01
CA LEU A 167 -3.62 31.30 20.10
C LEU A 167 -2.94 32.66 19.94
N MET A 168 -3.75 33.71 19.68
CA MET A 168 -3.44 35.15 19.79
C MET A 168 -3.55 36.01 18.52
N SER A 169 -4.38 35.67 17.53
CA SER A 169 -4.95 36.71 16.65
C SER A 169 -6.31 37.16 17.17
N GLY A 170 -6.29 37.87 18.30
CA GLY A 170 -7.49 38.38 18.94
C GLY A 170 -7.17 39.29 20.11
N ARG A 171 -7.23 40.61 19.84
CA ARG A 171 -7.15 41.77 20.75
C ARG A 171 -5.75 42.26 21.11
N THR A 172 -5.38 43.42 20.55
CA THR A 172 -5.34 44.70 21.29
C THR A 172 -5.44 45.87 20.29
N ASP A 173 -6.65 46.32 19.99
CA ASP A 173 -6.88 47.72 19.65
C ASP A 173 -7.56 48.36 20.86
N SER A 174 -6.77 49.09 21.64
CA SER A 174 -7.26 49.98 22.69
C SER A 174 -6.21 51.06 22.95
N SER A 175 -6.35 52.21 22.27
CA SER A 175 -6.42 53.59 22.82
C SER A 175 -6.11 54.60 21.73
#